data_AF-A0A143QT83-F1
#
_entry.id   AF-A0A143QT83-F1
#
_cell.length_a   1.000
_cell.length_b   1.000
_cell.length_c   1.000
_cell.angle_alpha   90.00
_cell.angle_beta   90.00
_cell.angle_gamma   90.00
#
_symmetry.space_group_name_H-M   'P 1'
#
loop_
_entity.id
_entity.type
_entity.pdbx_description
1 polymer ?
#
loop_
_entity_poly.entity_id
_entity_poly.type
_entity_poly.pdbx_seq_one_letter_code
_entity_poly.pdbx_strand_id
1 'polypeptide(L)'
;MQKPAEFPPMVLIDVEEQASPQFSDVSELTPLFSRPPDHVWAECFQIKCKESPAIDWQDAGFAKLSHDELAAVREALRDATHSANAMFIKHLETVDPIRASEIVAAENISAVSVGADGPYTLPFGPPRGVY
;
A
#
# COMPACT_ATOMS: atom_id res chain seq x y z
N MET A 1 12.79 -19.99 13.51
CA MET A 1 11.45 -19.40 13.27
C MET A 1 11.64 -17.91 13.14
N GLN A 2 11.08 -17.32 12.10
CA GLN A 2 11.11 -15.87 11.90
C GLN A 2 10.06 -15.22 12.79
N LYS A 3 10.35 -14.02 13.28
CA LYS A 3 9.51 -13.26 14.21
C LYS A 3 8.73 -12.19 13.44
N PRO A 4 7.52 -11.79 13.92
CA PRO A 4 6.76 -10.68 13.36
C PRO A 4 7.58 -9.39 13.14
N ALA A 5 8.46 -9.04 14.09
CA ALA A 5 9.32 -7.85 14.00
C ALA A 5 10.42 -7.95 12.92
N GLU A 6 10.65 -9.13 12.35
CA GLU A 6 11.57 -9.36 11.23
C GLU A 6 10.85 -9.24 9.87
N PHE A 7 9.58 -8.80 9.86
CA PHE A 7 8.88 -8.45 8.64
C PHE A 7 9.66 -7.37 7.88
N PRO A 8 10.06 -7.61 6.63
CA PRO A 8 10.71 -6.60 5.82
C PRO A 8 9.70 -5.49 5.55
N PRO A 9 9.99 -4.20 5.81
CA PRO A 9 8.99 -3.16 5.62
C PRO A 9 8.57 -3.08 4.16
N MET A 10 7.27 -2.88 3.90
CA MET A 10 6.80 -2.48 2.59
C MET A 10 7.18 -1.02 2.36
N VAL A 11 7.66 -0.69 1.16
CA VAL A 11 8.09 0.67 0.81
C VAL A 11 7.24 1.18 -0.33
N LEU A 12 6.73 2.40 -0.19
CA LEU A 12 6.16 3.17 -1.29
C LEU A 12 7.34 3.69 -2.15
N ILE A 13 7.49 3.12 -3.34
CA ILE A 13 8.57 3.44 -4.27
C ILE A 13 8.27 4.72 -5.02
N ASP A 14 7.03 4.85 -5.50
CA ASP A 14 6.57 5.99 -6.28
C ASP A 14 5.05 6.10 -6.20
N VAL A 15 4.51 7.12 -6.87
CA VAL A 15 3.08 7.25 -7.13
C VAL A 15 2.88 7.49 -8.62
N GLU A 16 1.98 6.72 -9.23
CA GLU A 16 1.54 6.99 -10.59
C GLU A 16 0.47 8.09 -10.55
N GLU A 17 0.73 9.21 -11.23
CA GLU A 17 -0.23 10.29 -11.39
C GLU A 17 -0.93 10.18 -12.74
N GLN A 18 -2.27 10.13 -12.70
CA GLN A 18 -3.10 10.15 -13.90
C GLN A 18 -4.10 11.30 -13.80
N ALA A 19 -4.16 12.15 -14.83
CA ALA A 19 -5.15 13.21 -14.89
C ALA A 19 -6.55 12.61 -15.04
N SER A 20 -7.53 13.11 -14.30
CA SER A 20 -8.90 12.62 -14.42
C SER A 20 -9.47 12.99 -15.80
N PRO A 21 -9.98 12.03 -16.59
CA PRO A 21 -10.54 12.31 -17.91
C PRO A 21 -11.73 13.27 -17.89
N GLN A 22 -12.40 13.41 -16.74
CA GLN A 22 -13.63 14.18 -16.59
C GLN A 22 -13.42 15.57 -15.97
N PHE A 23 -12.30 15.80 -15.28
CA PHE A 23 -12.03 17.05 -14.55
C PHE A 23 -10.56 17.45 -14.72
N SER A 24 -10.31 18.61 -15.33
CA SER A 24 -8.94 19.08 -15.64
C SER A 24 -8.08 19.33 -14.41
N ASP A 25 -8.72 19.55 -13.25
CA ASP A 25 -8.06 20.03 -12.04
C ASP A 25 -7.91 18.94 -10.97
N VAL A 26 -8.31 17.70 -11.29
CA VAL A 26 -8.25 16.54 -10.39
C VAL A 26 -7.33 15.48 -10.97
N SER A 27 -6.36 15.05 -10.18
CA SER A 27 -5.49 13.92 -10.49
C SER A 27 -5.87 12.71 -9.63
N GLU A 28 -5.52 11.52 -10.11
CA GLU A 28 -5.56 10.25 -9.40
C GLU A 28 -4.12 9.84 -9.09
N LEU A 29 -3.81 9.57 -7.82
CA LEU A 29 -2.51 9.04 -7.39
C LEU A 29 -2.65 7.59 -6.98
N THR A 30 -2.04 6.71 -7.77
CA THR A 30 -1.96 5.29 -7.46
C THR A 30 -0.63 4.99 -6.78
N PRO A 31 -0.62 4.51 -5.51
CA PRO A 31 0.61 4.18 -4.82
C PRO A 31 1.26 2.93 -5.41
N LEU A 32 2.59 3.00 -5.58
CA LEU A 32 3.40 1.93 -6.15
C LEU A 32 4.39 1.41 -5.12
N PHE A 33 4.40 0.10 -4.89
CA PHE A 33 5.13 -0.54 -3.80
C PHE A 33 6.31 -1.39 -4.27
N SER A 34 7.23 -1.63 -3.33
CA SER A 34 8.48 -2.36 -3.56
C SER A 34 8.28 -3.83 -3.97
N ARG A 35 7.16 -4.44 -3.59
CA ARG A 35 6.83 -5.85 -3.86
C ARG A 35 5.31 -6.05 -3.82
N PRO A 36 4.76 -7.18 -4.31
CA PRO A 36 3.33 -7.45 -4.25
C PRO A 36 2.84 -7.34 -2.79
N PRO A 37 1.87 -6.48 -2.49
CA PRO A 37 1.34 -6.38 -1.14
C PRO A 37 0.54 -7.63 -0.77
N ASP A 38 0.81 -8.17 0.43
CA ASP A 38 -0.10 -9.14 1.07
C ASP A 38 -1.50 -8.53 1.25
N HIS A 39 -2.55 -9.37 1.18
CA HIS A 39 -3.92 -8.90 1.24
C HIS A 39 -4.24 -8.20 2.58
N VAL A 40 -3.79 -8.77 3.70
CA VAL A 40 -4.05 -8.20 5.03
C VAL A 40 -3.21 -6.93 5.23
N TRP A 41 -1.99 -6.90 4.70
CA TRP A 41 -1.20 -5.66 4.68
C TRP A 41 -1.91 -4.56 3.86
N ALA A 42 -2.48 -4.92 2.69
CA ALA A 42 -3.21 -3.99 1.84
C ALA A 42 -4.45 -3.41 2.54
N GLU A 43 -5.18 -4.23 3.30
CA GLU A 43 -6.27 -3.76 4.16
C GLU A 43 -5.78 -2.78 5.22
N CYS A 44 -4.67 -3.09 5.90
CA CYS A 44 -4.07 -2.19 6.89
C CYS A 44 -3.70 -0.84 6.25
N PHE A 45 -3.16 -0.84 5.04
CA PHE A 45 -2.84 0.36 4.29
C PHE A 45 -4.08 1.18 3.93
N GLN A 46 -5.13 0.53 3.40
CA GLN A 46 -6.39 1.20 3.07
C GLN A 46 -7.03 1.86 4.30
N ILE A 47 -6.99 1.19 5.46
CA ILE A 47 -7.46 1.76 6.73
C ILE A 47 -6.68 3.04 7.04
N LYS A 48 -5.35 3.02 6.92
CA LYS A 48 -4.51 4.20 7.18
C LYS A 48 -4.70 5.33 6.18
N CYS A 49 -4.98 5.02 4.92
CA CYS A 49 -5.36 6.04 3.95
C CYS A 49 -6.70 6.70 4.33
N LYS A 50 -7.71 5.91 4.71
CA LYS A 50 -9.04 6.42 5.10
C LYS A 50 -9.03 7.21 6.42
N GLU A 51 -8.13 6.89 7.33
CA GLU A 51 -7.95 7.63 8.59
C GLU A 51 -7.24 8.97 8.40
N SER A 52 -6.51 9.15 7.28
CA SER A 52 -5.75 10.37 7.03
C SER A 52 -6.65 11.48 6.49
N PRO A 53 -6.73 12.65 7.17
CA PRO A 53 -7.49 13.79 6.65
C PRO A 53 -6.86 14.41 5.40
N ALA A 54 -5.61 14.08 5.09
CA ALA A 54 -4.88 14.58 3.94
C ALA A 54 -5.04 13.71 2.68
N ILE A 55 -5.74 12.57 2.77
CA ILE A 55 -5.90 11.62 1.67
C ILE A 55 -7.39 11.44 1.38
N ASP A 56 -7.84 11.90 0.22
CA ASP A 56 -9.17 11.53 -0.31
C ASP A 56 -9.07 10.14 -0.97
N TRP A 57 -9.00 9.11 -0.13
CA TRP A 57 -8.81 7.73 -0.56
C TRP A 57 -10.05 7.15 -1.23
N GLN A 58 -9.87 6.57 -2.42
CA GLN A 58 -10.92 5.85 -3.13
C GLN A 58 -10.67 4.35 -2.99
N ASP A 59 -11.74 3.59 -2.74
CA ASP A 59 -11.69 2.12 -2.63
C ASP A 59 -11.17 1.41 -3.89
N ALA A 60 -11.03 2.15 -4.99
CA ALA A 60 -10.39 1.73 -6.22
C ALA A 60 -8.85 1.66 -6.16
N GLY A 61 -8.24 1.99 -5.02
CA GLY A 61 -6.79 1.85 -4.81
C GLY A 61 -5.98 3.09 -5.18
N PHE A 62 -6.61 4.25 -5.23
CA PHE A 62 -5.96 5.53 -5.53
C PHE A 62 -6.48 6.65 -4.62
N ALA A 63 -5.69 7.71 -4.47
CA ALA A 63 -6.10 8.94 -3.83
C ALA A 63 -6.49 9.99 -4.88
N LYS A 64 -7.59 10.69 -4.66
CA LYS A 64 -7.92 11.90 -5.42
C LYS A 64 -7.22 13.09 -4.80
N LEU A 65 -6.83 14.04 -5.66
CA LEU A 65 -6.29 15.30 -5.21
C LEU A 65 -6.48 16.38 -6.27
N SER A 66 -6.45 17.64 -5.81
CA SER A 66 -6.16 18.78 -6.67
C SER A 66 -4.65 18.93 -6.88
N HIS A 67 -4.25 19.61 -7.96
CA HIS A 67 -2.83 19.73 -8.35
C HIS A 67 -1.93 20.31 -7.22
N ASP A 68 -2.45 21.23 -6.42
CA ASP A 68 -1.70 21.92 -5.36
C ASP A 68 -1.41 21.02 -4.13
N GLU A 69 -2.06 19.86 -4.04
CA GLU A 69 -1.98 18.96 -2.88
C GLU A 69 -0.98 17.81 -3.07
N LEU A 70 -0.33 17.71 -4.24
CA LEU A 70 0.49 16.57 -4.64
C LEU A 70 1.57 16.20 -3.62
N ALA A 71 2.32 17.19 -3.14
CA ALA A 71 3.37 16.95 -2.16
C ALA A 71 2.81 16.46 -0.82
N ALA A 72 1.70 17.05 -0.36
CA ALA A 72 1.08 16.68 0.92
C ALA A 72 0.50 15.26 0.87
N VAL A 73 -0.19 14.91 -0.22
CA VAL A 73 -0.78 13.58 -0.41
C VAL A 73 0.31 12.52 -0.54
N ARG A 74 1.42 12.80 -1.24
CA ARG A 74 2.57 11.89 -1.33
C ARG A 74 3.19 11.59 0.03
N GLU A 75 3.43 12.61 0.86
CA GLU A 75 3.95 12.39 2.21
C GLU A 75 2.94 11.63 3.08
N ALA A 76 1.65 11.97 2.99
CA ALA A 76 0.61 11.25 3.71
C ALA A 76 0.53 9.76 3.32
N LEU A 77 0.72 9.42 2.04
CA LEU A 77 0.78 8.02 1.57
C LEU A 77 2.02 7.28 2.10
N ARG A 78 3.15 7.97 2.27
CA ARG A 78 4.34 7.39 2.93
C ARG A 78 4.08 7.12 4.40
N ASP A 79 3.45 8.07 5.11
CA ASP A 79 3.08 7.92 6.51
C ASP A 79 2.06 6.79 6.71
N ALA A 80 1.09 6.68 5.80
CA ALA A 80 0.14 5.57 5.76
C ALA A 80 0.85 4.23 5.54
N THR A 81 1.85 4.17 4.65
CA THR A 81 2.67 2.97 4.42
C THR A 81 3.43 2.56 5.69
N HIS A 82 4.07 3.52 6.38
CA HIS A 82 4.78 3.24 7.63
C HIS A 82 3.83 2.75 8.73
N SER A 83 2.67 3.39 8.84
CA SER A 83 1.63 3.01 9.80
C SER A 83 1.02 1.63 9.51
N ALA A 84 0.87 1.28 8.23
CA ALA A 84 0.39 -0.02 7.79
C ALA A 84 1.40 -1.12 8.14
N ASN A 85 2.69 -0.89 7.91
CA ASN A 85 3.75 -1.81 8.36
C ASN A 85 3.66 -2.09 9.87
N ALA A 86 3.52 -1.03 10.68
CA ALA A 86 3.41 -1.18 12.13
C ALA A 86 2.13 -1.92 12.56
N MET A 87 1.00 -1.64 11.90
CA MET A 87 -0.27 -2.31 12.15
C MET A 87 -0.21 -3.79 11.77
N PHE A 88 0.41 -4.11 10.63
CA PHE A 88 0.57 -5.47 10.16
C PHE A 88 1.49 -6.31 11.05
N ILE A 89 2.60 -5.73 11.53
CA ILE A 89 3.48 -6.39 12.51
C ILE A 89 2.70 -6.74 13.78
N LYS A 90 1.88 -5.82 14.30
CA LYS A 90 1.00 -6.10 15.45
C LYS A 90 -0.02 -7.19 15.14
N HIS A 91 -0.58 -7.22 13.93
CA HIS A 91 -1.46 -8.31 13.52
C HIS A 91 -0.72 -9.65 13.55
N LEU A 92 0.50 -9.72 13.02
CA LEU A 92 1.32 -10.93 13.02
C LEU A 92 1.67 -11.42 14.44
N GLU A 93 1.71 -10.54 15.44
CA GLU A 93 1.88 -10.92 16.86
C GLU A 93 0.63 -11.61 17.45
N THR A 94 -0.53 -11.43 16.83
CA THR A 94 -1.82 -11.99 17.31
C THR A 94 -2.24 -13.29 16.63
N VAL A 95 -1.65 -13.62 15.48
CA VAL A 95 -1.95 -14.85 14.75
C VAL A 95 -1.11 -16.02 15.24
N ASP A 96 -1.42 -17.23 14.77
CA ASP A 96 -0.65 -18.42 15.08
C ASP A 96 0.86 -18.22 14.77
N PRO A 97 1.79 -18.53 15.70
CA PRO A 97 3.22 -18.28 15.52
C PRO A 97 3.87 -19.02 14.34
N ILE A 98 3.37 -20.20 13.97
CA ILE A 98 3.88 -20.94 12.81
C ILE A 98 3.48 -20.18 11.55
N ARG A 99 2.19 -19.82 11.45
CA ARG A 99 1.67 -19.02 10.32
C ARG A 99 2.35 -17.66 10.20
N ALA A 100 2.57 -16.96 11.31
CA ALA A 100 3.29 -15.69 11.32
C ALA A 100 4.72 -15.87 10.77
N SER A 101 5.43 -16.91 11.21
CA SER A 101 6.78 -17.21 10.73
C SER A 101 6.79 -17.56 9.24
N GLU A 102 5.77 -18.25 8.72
CA GLU A 102 5.65 -18.58 7.29
C GLU A 102 5.44 -17.33 6.44
N ILE A 103 4.57 -16.42 6.88
CA ILE A 103 4.31 -15.14 6.20
C ILE A 103 5.59 -14.31 6.15
N VAL A 104 6.28 -14.13 7.28
CA VAL A 104 7.52 -13.34 7.32
C VAL A 104 8.61 -13.97 6.46
N ALA A 105 8.68 -15.30 6.39
CA ALA A 105 9.62 -15.99 5.51
C ALA A 105 9.32 -15.75 4.01
N ALA A 106 8.05 -15.85 3.61
CA ALA A 106 7.64 -15.57 2.24
C ALA A 106 7.93 -14.11 1.84
N GLU A 107 7.65 -13.17 2.74
CA GLU A 107 7.90 -11.73 2.54
C GLU A 107 9.39 -11.41 2.43
N ASN A 108 10.24 -12.06 3.24
CA ASN A 108 11.68 -11.92 3.14
C ASN A 108 12.25 -12.44 1.81
N ILE A 109 11.71 -13.55 1.29
CA ILE A 109 12.08 -14.05 -0.05
C ILE A 109 11.65 -13.03 -1.11
N SER A 110 10.40 -12.55 -1.04
CA SER A 110 9.86 -11.57 -1.98
C SER A 110 10.69 -10.27 -1.98
N ALA A 111 11.08 -9.77 -0.81
CA ALA A 111 11.89 -8.56 -0.67
C ALA A 111 13.29 -8.67 -1.30
N VAL A 112 13.88 -9.87 -1.33
CA VAL A 112 15.19 -10.13 -1.97
C VAL A 112 15.06 -10.34 -3.47
N SER A 113 13.93 -10.85 -3.94
CA SER A 113 13.67 -11.14 -5.36
C SER A 113 13.23 -9.94 -6.20
N VAL A 114 13.15 -8.73 -5.61
CA VAL A 114 12.71 -7.53 -6.32
C VAL A 114 13.78 -7.10 -7.35
N GLY A 115 13.55 -7.44 -8.63
CA GLY A 115 14.48 -7.08 -9.70
C GLY A 115 14.00 -7.26 -11.15
N ALA A 116 12.76 -7.69 -11.42
CA ALA A 116 12.31 -7.95 -12.80
C ALA A 116 10.88 -7.50 -13.16
N ASP A 117 9.95 -7.40 -12.20
CA ASP A 117 8.50 -7.31 -12.51
C ASP A 117 7.83 -5.95 -12.19
N GLY A 118 8.64 -4.89 -12.04
CA GLY A 118 8.15 -3.51 -11.89
C GLY A 118 7.60 -3.18 -10.50
N PRO A 119 7.13 -1.95 -10.29
CA PRO A 119 6.55 -1.55 -9.02
C PRO A 119 5.09 -2.02 -8.93
N TYR A 120 4.67 -2.47 -7.74
CA TYR A 120 3.42 -3.21 -7.57
C TYR A 120 2.30 -2.33 -7.02
N THR A 121 1.08 -2.52 -7.52
CA THR A 121 -0.12 -1.86 -6.99
C THR A 121 -0.79 -2.72 -5.91
N LEU A 122 -1.75 -2.15 -5.18
CA LEU A 122 -2.57 -2.93 -4.26
C LEU A 122 -3.30 -4.07 -5.01
N PRO A 123 -3.46 -5.25 -4.41
CA PRO A 123 -4.26 -6.33 -4.97
C PRO A 123 -5.74 -5.93 -5.00
N PHE A 124 -6.14 -5.25 -6.09
CA PHE A 124 -7.49 -4.83 -6.52
C PHE A 124 -8.31 -3.94 -5.55
N GLY A 125 -8.61 -2.71 -5.99
CA GLY A 125 -9.91 -2.08 -5.76
C GLY A 125 -11.02 -2.73 -6.62
N PRO A 126 -12.31 -2.32 -6.58
CA PRO A 126 -13.44 -3.15 -7.01
C PRO A 126 -13.30 -3.61 -8.47
N PRO A 127 -13.99 -4.70 -8.89
CA PRO A 127 -13.83 -5.27 -10.22
C PRO A 127 -13.90 -4.16 -11.27
N ARG A 128 -12.93 -4.12 -12.18
CA ARG A 128 -13.00 -3.29 -13.37
C ARG A 128 -14.25 -3.73 -14.13
N GLY A 129 -15.35 -3.03 -13.88
CA GLY A 129 -16.56 -3.12 -14.65
C GLY A 129 -16.17 -2.74 -16.07
N VAL A 130 -16.09 -3.74 -16.92
CA VAL A 130 -16.55 -3.58 -18.29
C VAL A 130 -17.98 -3.08 -18.14
N TYR A 131 -18.23 -1.79 -18.42
CA TYR A 131 -19.41 -1.21 -19.09
C TYR A 131 -19.31 0.32 -19.08
#